data_AF-A0A090SBU8-F1
#
_entry.id   AF-A0A090SBU8-F1
#
_cell.length_a   1.000
_cell.length_b   1.000
_cell.length_c   1.000
_cell.angle_alpha   90.00
_cell.angle_beta   90.00
_cell.angle_gamma   90.00
#
_symmetry.space_group_name_H-M   'P 1'
#
loop_
_entity.id
_entity.type
_entity.pdbx_description
1 polymer ?
#
loop_
_entity_poly.entity_id
_entity_poly.type
_entity_poly.pdbx_seq_one_letter_code
_entity_poly.pdbx_strand_id
1 'polypeptide(L)'
;MMNWWIDKGIGGFRLDVIDLIGKDIDKGITGNGPRLHPLLQKMNQATFGCKDLLTVGETWGATPEIAKLYSAPERDELSMVFQFEHITLTWGDGDKWQPIPLDLRAFKEVLTKWQLELKDTGWNSLFWNNHDLPRAVSKYGDDGEHRVKSAKMLATVLHCLKGTPYIYQGEEIGMTNANLSVLNNTEILSR
;
A
#
# COMPACT_ATOMS: atom_id res chain seq x y z
N MET A 1 -21.52 -2.20 -13.01
CA MET A 1 -20.79 -3.16 -12.16
C MET A 1 -20.53 -2.59 -10.77
N MET A 2 -19.74 -1.52 -10.58
CA MET A 2 -19.47 -0.95 -9.25
C MET A 2 -20.73 -0.57 -8.46
N ASN A 3 -21.68 0.13 -9.08
CA ASN A 3 -22.94 0.50 -8.41
C ASN A 3 -23.73 -0.71 -7.92
N TRP A 4 -23.70 -1.84 -8.64
CA TRP A 4 -24.36 -3.06 -8.17
C TRP A 4 -23.79 -3.55 -6.84
N TRP A 5 -22.47 -3.51 -6.64
CA TRP A 5 -21.84 -3.86 -5.36
C TRP A 5 -22.17 -2.84 -4.27
N ILE A 6 -22.19 -1.55 -4.62
CA ILE A 6 -22.59 -0.51 -3.69
C ILE A 6 -24.04 -0.73 -3.21
N ASP A 7 -24.95 -1.09 -4.11
CA ASP A 7 -26.35 -1.39 -3.79
C ASP A 7 -26.50 -2.64 -2.91
N LYS A 8 -25.45 -3.48 -2.82
CA LYS A 8 -25.37 -4.60 -1.87
C LYS A 8 -24.86 -4.21 -0.48
N GLY A 9 -24.43 -2.96 -0.27
CA GLY A 9 -24.02 -2.45 1.03
C GLY A 9 -22.57 -2.72 1.42
N ILE A 10 -21.66 -2.81 0.45
CA ILE A 10 -20.21 -2.83 0.75
C ILE A 10 -19.76 -1.51 1.39
N GLY A 11 -18.70 -1.54 2.21
CA GLY A 11 -18.17 -0.35 2.88
C GLY A 11 -17.18 0.48 2.06
N GLY A 12 -16.79 0.03 0.87
CA GLY A 12 -15.77 0.71 0.08
C GLY A 12 -15.09 -0.15 -0.98
N PHE A 13 -14.08 0.43 -1.63
CA PHE A 13 -13.25 -0.24 -2.62
C PHE A 13 -11.76 -0.03 -2.35
N ARG A 14 -10.99 -1.10 -2.45
CA ARG A 14 -9.56 -1.06 -2.73
C ARG A 14 -9.38 -1.22 -4.24
N LEU A 15 -8.88 -0.18 -4.91
CA LEU A 15 -8.73 -0.16 -6.36
C LEU A 15 -7.32 -0.62 -6.74
N ASP A 16 -7.24 -1.82 -7.32
CA ASP A 16 -6.01 -2.49 -7.75
C ASP A 16 -5.31 -1.75 -8.90
N VAL A 17 -3.98 -1.56 -8.77
CA VAL A 17 -3.09 -0.85 -9.73
C VAL A 17 -3.77 0.30 -10.49
N ILE A 18 -4.50 1.13 -9.74
CA ILE A 18 -5.44 2.10 -10.32
C ILE A 18 -4.70 3.21 -11.08
N ASP A 19 -3.42 3.42 -10.76
CA ASP A 19 -2.52 4.36 -11.44
C ASP A 19 -2.26 4.01 -12.92
N LEU A 20 -2.62 2.80 -13.37
CA LEU A 20 -2.38 2.34 -14.75
C LEU A 20 -3.54 2.58 -15.72
N ILE A 21 -4.73 3.00 -15.25
CA ILE A 21 -5.90 3.15 -16.14
C ILE A 21 -5.78 4.34 -17.11
N GLY A 22 -4.88 5.27 -16.81
CA GLY A 22 -4.64 6.49 -17.59
C GLY A 22 -3.51 6.40 -18.61
N LYS A 23 -2.93 5.21 -18.83
CA LYS A 23 -1.75 4.98 -19.69
C LYS A 23 -1.88 5.55 -21.11
N ASP A 24 -0.74 6.00 -21.64
CA ASP A 24 -0.55 6.46 -23.01
C ASP A 24 0.59 5.63 -23.63
N ILE A 25 0.21 4.49 -24.22
CA ILE A 25 1.14 3.45 -24.67
C ILE A 25 2.02 3.96 -25.82
N ASP A 26 1.47 4.76 -26.73
CA ASP A 26 2.20 5.30 -27.88
C ASP A 26 3.34 6.24 -27.46
N LYS A 27 3.26 6.80 -26.25
CA LYS A 27 4.33 7.61 -25.63
C LYS A 27 5.14 6.87 -24.57
N GLY A 28 4.90 5.58 -24.37
CA GLY A 28 5.57 4.78 -23.35
C GLY A 28 5.18 5.13 -21.90
N ILE A 29 4.06 5.82 -21.68
CA ILE A 29 3.60 6.22 -20.35
C ILE A 29 2.69 5.12 -19.79
N THR A 30 3.15 4.40 -18.77
CA THR A 30 2.44 3.26 -18.18
C THR A 30 1.61 3.64 -16.95
N GLY A 31 2.17 4.38 -16.00
CA GLY A 31 1.51 4.83 -14.78
C GLY A 31 1.32 6.34 -14.73
N ASN A 32 0.31 6.80 -13.98
CA ASN A 32 -0.02 8.22 -13.81
C ASN A 32 -0.15 8.99 -15.13
N GLY A 33 -0.69 8.35 -16.17
CA GLY A 33 -0.85 8.97 -17.48
C GLY A 33 -1.86 10.12 -17.48
N PRO A 34 -1.86 10.98 -18.52
CA PRO A 34 -2.56 12.27 -18.52
C PRO A 34 -4.08 12.18 -18.39
N ARG A 35 -4.65 11.00 -18.66
CA ARG A 35 -6.10 10.75 -18.58
C ARG A 35 -6.55 10.19 -17.22
N LEU A 36 -5.62 9.85 -16.34
CA LEU A 36 -5.90 9.19 -15.07
C LEU A 36 -6.88 9.99 -14.18
N HIS A 37 -6.48 11.18 -13.73
CA HIS A 37 -7.28 11.98 -12.80
C HIS A 37 -8.68 12.32 -13.37
N PRO A 38 -8.83 12.73 -14.65
CA PRO A 38 -10.15 12.87 -15.26
C PRO A 38 -11.01 11.60 -15.24
N LEU A 39 -10.40 10.42 -15.40
CA LEU A 39 -11.13 9.14 -15.32
C LEU A 39 -11.57 8.84 -13.88
N LEU A 40 -10.74 9.16 -12.89
CA LEU A 40 -11.08 8.96 -11.47
C LEU A 40 -12.22 9.87 -11.02
N GLN A 41 -12.18 11.15 -11.39
CA GLN A 41 -13.26 12.10 -11.12
C GLN A 41 -14.58 11.64 -11.76
N LYS A 42 -14.53 11.17 -13.00
CA LYS A 42 -15.70 10.59 -13.68
C LYS A 42 -16.20 9.32 -12.98
N MET A 43 -15.30 8.47 -12.50
CA MET A 43 -15.64 7.26 -11.75
C MET A 43 -16.32 7.62 -10.42
N ASN A 44 -15.75 8.55 -9.66
CA ASN A 44 -16.29 9.06 -8.41
C ASN A 44 -17.73 9.56 -8.61
N GLN A 45 -17.92 10.53 -9.52
CA GLN A 45 -19.23 11.12 -9.83
C GLN A 45 -20.28 10.08 -10.27
N ALA A 46 -19.86 9.06 -11.02
CA ALA A 46 -20.76 8.02 -11.52
C ALA A 46 -21.06 6.91 -10.50
N THR A 47 -20.33 6.84 -9.36
CA THR A 47 -20.41 5.69 -8.44
C THR A 47 -20.46 6.03 -6.95
N PHE A 48 -19.33 6.38 -6.34
CA PHE A 48 -19.18 6.50 -4.88
C PHE A 48 -19.16 7.95 -4.38
N GLY A 49 -19.16 8.96 -5.25
CA GLY A 49 -18.96 10.36 -4.88
C GLY A 49 -19.98 10.97 -3.93
N CYS A 50 -21.23 10.48 -3.95
CA CYS A 50 -22.29 10.94 -3.06
C CYS A 50 -22.60 9.96 -1.91
N LYS A 51 -21.69 9.03 -1.63
CA LYS A 51 -21.91 7.92 -0.70
C LYS A 51 -20.83 7.90 0.37
N ASP A 52 -21.19 7.42 1.56
CA ASP A 52 -20.26 7.24 2.67
C ASP A 52 -19.47 5.94 2.50
N LEU A 53 -18.50 5.95 1.58
CA LEU A 53 -17.68 4.81 1.21
C LEU A 53 -16.19 5.16 1.28
N LEU A 54 -15.40 4.23 1.83
CA LEU A 54 -13.95 4.34 1.83
C LEU A 54 -13.38 3.91 0.47
N THR A 55 -12.54 4.74 -0.16
CA THR A 55 -11.82 4.35 -1.37
C THR A 55 -10.31 4.48 -1.19
N VAL A 56 -9.57 3.42 -1.49
CA VAL A 56 -8.11 3.40 -1.43
C VAL A 56 -7.54 2.86 -2.72
N GLY A 57 -6.70 3.65 -3.39
CA GLY A 57 -5.99 3.24 -4.60
C GLY A 57 -4.66 2.58 -4.29
N GLU A 58 -4.31 1.51 -4.98
CA GLU A 58 -2.93 1.01 -5.01
C GLU A 58 -2.12 1.77 -6.07
N THR A 59 -1.05 2.46 -5.66
CA THR A 59 -0.28 3.34 -6.55
C THR A 59 1.23 3.20 -6.30
N TRP A 60 1.87 2.27 -7.02
CA TRP A 60 3.29 1.95 -6.84
C TRP A 60 4.23 3.13 -7.13
N GLY A 61 3.84 4.00 -8.07
CA GLY A 61 4.61 5.18 -8.47
C GLY A 61 4.19 6.49 -7.79
N ALA A 62 3.41 6.46 -6.71
CA ALA A 62 2.96 7.69 -6.06
C ALA A 62 4.09 8.44 -5.34
N THR A 63 4.19 9.73 -5.60
CA THR A 63 4.88 10.71 -4.74
C THR A 63 3.87 11.42 -3.83
N PRO A 64 4.31 12.17 -2.80
CA PRO A 64 3.39 12.96 -2.00
C PRO A 64 2.53 13.95 -2.81
N GLU A 65 3.10 14.57 -3.84
CA GLU A 65 2.39 15.50 -4.74
C GLU A 65 1.29 14.77 -5.51
N ILE A 66 1.61 13.59 -6.05
CA ILE A 66 0.65 12.74 -6.77
C ILE A 66 -0.43 12.26 -5.80
N ALA A 67 -0.07 11.82 -4.59
CA ALA A 67 -1.02 11.36 -3.59
C ALA A 67 -2.00 12.45 -3.14
N LYS A 68 -1.56 13.72 -3.07
CA LYS A 68 -2.47 14.87 -2.88
C LYS A 68 -3.49 14.96 -4.02
N LEU A 69 -3.08 14.78 -5.28
CA LEU A 69 -4.02 14.78 -6.40
C LEU A 69 -5.09 13.68 -6.28
N TYR A 70 -4.71 12.49 -5.82
CA TYR A 70 -5.66 11.40 -5.60
C TYR A 70 -6.60 11.62 -4.41
N SER A 71 -6.11 12.20 -3.31
CA SER A 71 -6.77 12.10 -2.00
C SER A 71 -7.22 13.43 -1.38
N ALA A 72 -6.94 14.55 -2.04
CA ALA A 72 -7.44 15.84 -1.59
C ALA A 72 -8.97 15.88 -1.75
N PRO A 73 -9.74 16.15 -0.67
CA PRO A 73 -11.21 16.05 -0.70
C PRO A 73 -11.86 16.92 -1.78
N GLU A 74 -11.29 18.09 -2.08
CA GLU A 74 -11.80 19.02 -3.09
C GLU A 74 -11.68 18.53 -4.54
N ARG A 75 -10.97 17.42 -4.76
CA ARG A 75 -10.74 16.86 -6.10
C ARG A 75 -11.75 15.80 -6.50
N ASP A 76 -12.58 15.32 -5.55
CA ASP A 76 -13.58 14.27 -5.78
C ASP A 76 -12.98 13.04 -6.48
N GLU A 77 -11.84 12.56 -6.00
CA GLU A 77 -11.16 11.37 -6.52
C GLU A 77 -11.28 10.19 -5.54
N LEU A 78 -10.25 9.88 -4.76
CA LEU A 78 -10.20 8.77 -3.80
C LEU A 78 -10.06 9.28 -2.36
N SER A 79 -10.28 8.43 -1.36
CA SER A 79 -10.06 8.80 0.05
C SER A 79 -8.58 8.80 0.43
N MET A 80 -7.80 7.86 -0.09
CA MET A 80 -6.35 7.71 0.17
C MET A 80 -5.69 6.82 -0.89
N VAL A 81 -4.37 6.68 -0.83
CA VAL A 81 -3.62 5.74 -1.67
C VAL A 81 -2.58 4.96 -0.88
N PHE A 82 -2.28 3.72 -1.30
CA PHE A 82 -1.11 2.95 -0.90
C PHE A 82 0.08 3.37 -1.75
N GLN A 83 1.07 3.97 -1.09
CA GLN A 83 2.40 4.24 -1.63
C GLN A 83 3.39 3.17 -1.19
N PHE A 84 4.42 2.94 -2.00
CA PHE A 84 5.36 1.83 -1.81
C PHE A 84 6.81 2.28 -1.62
N GLU A 85 7.06 3.57 -1.41
CA GLU A 85 8.42 4.12 -1.34
C GLU A 85 9.23 3.49 -0.20
N HIS A 86 8.63 3.30 0.98
CA HIS A 86 9.31 2.67 2.11
C HIS A 86 9.63 1.18 1.89
N ILE A 87 8.95 0.53 0.93
CA ILE A 87 9.18 -0.87 0.53
C ILE A 87 10.33 -0.94 -0.47
N THR A 88 10.29 -0.08 -1.50
CA THR A 88 11.27 -0.06 -2.59
C THR A 88 12.65 0.42 -2.15
N LEU A 89 12.77 1.10 -0.99
CA LEU A 89 14.07 1.40 -0.35
C LEU A 89 14.96 0.17 -0.14
N THR A 90 14.38 -1.02 -0.08
CA THR A 90 15.14 -2.26 0.13
C THR A 90 15.41 -3.04 -1.16
N TRP A 91 15.21 -2.43 -2.33
CA TRP A 91 15.43 -3.03 -3.65
C TRP A 91 16.67 -2.41 -4.29
N GLY A 92 17.70 -3.22 -4.55
CA GLY A 92 18.90 -2.81 -5.27
C GLY A 92 18.58 -2.54 -6.73
N ASP A 93 19.01 -1.37 -7.23
CA ASP A 93 18.73 -0.90 -8.60
C ASP A 93 17.25 -0.96 -9.01
N GLY A 94 16.33 -0.86 -8.04
CA GLY A 94 14.89 -0.96 -8.25
C GLY A 94 14.38 -2.38 -8.50
N ASP A 95 15.21 -3.42 -8.35
CA ASP A 95 14.83 -4.82 -8.52
C ASP A 95 14.51 -5.47 -7.16
N LYS A 96 13.24 -5.88 -7.01
CA LYS A 96 12.77 -6.57 -5.79
C LYS A 96 13.49 -7.91 -5.53
N TRP A 97 14.07 -8.51 -6.56
CA TRP A 97 14.82 -9.76 -6.47
C TRP A 97 16.28 -9.56 -6.07
N GLN A 98 16.73 -8.30 -5.95
CA GLN A 98 18.05 -7.93 -5.45
C GLN A 98 17.90 -7.14 -4.14
N PRO A 99 17.48 -7.79 -3.03
CA PRO A 99 17.24 -7.07 -1.79
C PRO A 99 18.55 -6.51 -1.22
N ILE A 100 18.51 -5.25 -0.79
CA ILE A 100 19.59 -4.60 -0.05
C ILE A 100 19.22 -4.45 1.44
N PRO A 101 20.22 -4.33 2.34
CA PRO A 101 19.96 -4.08 3.75
C PRO A 101 19.12 -2.82 3.99
N LEU A 102 18.29 -2.85 5.03
CA LEU A 102 17.49 -1.68 5.43
C LEU A 102 18.42 -0.55 5.92
N ASP A 103 18.40 0.59 5.22
CA ASP A 103 18.90 1.85 5.78
C ASP A 103 17.81 2.46 6.67
N LEU A 104 17.99 2.35 7.99
CA LEU A 104 17.04 2.85 8.97
C LEU A 104 16.88 4.38 8.92
N ARG A 105 17.91 5.13 8.50
CA ARG A 105 17.81 6.59 8.38
C ARG A 105 16.93 6.94 7.19
N ALA A 106 17.23 6.39 6.02
CA ALA A 106 16.43 6.62 4.81
C ALA A 106 14.97 6.19 5.02
N PHE A 107 14.75 5.07 5.72
CA PHE A 107 13.41 4.61 6.08
C PHE A 107 12.64 5.61 6.94
N LYS A 108 13.26 6.16 7.99
CA LYS A 108 12.65 7.20 8.84
C LYS A 108 12.40 8.50 8.07
N GLU A 109 13.29 8.87 7.16
CA GLU A 109 13.14 10.04 6.30
C GLU A 109 11.91 9.89 5.39
N VAL A 110 11.71 8.72 4.77
CA VAL A 110 10.51 8.44 3.95
C VAL A 110 9.25 8.50 4.80
N LEU A 111 9.19 7.81 5.95
CA LEU A 111 8.00 7.87 6.82
C LEU A 111 7.67 9.31 7.26
N THR A 112 8.70 10.07 7.65
CA THR A 112 8.54 11.47 8.07
C THR A 112 8.08 12.35 6.91
N LYS A 113 8.65 12.17 5.72
CA LYS A 113 8.28 12.90 4.51
C LYS A 113 6.79 12.75 4.21
N TRP A 114 6.27 11.52 4.19
CA TRP A 114 4.85 11.25 3.94
C TRP A 114 3.93 11.81 5.03
N GLN A 115 4.39 11.86 6.29
CA GLN A 115 3.62 12.48 7.37
C GLN A 115 3.56 14.01 7.28
N LEU A 116 4.67 14.66 6.91
CA LEU A 116 4.75 16.11 6.79
C LEU A 116 4.06 16.61 5.53
N GLU A 117 4.30 15.96 4.39
CA GLU A 117 3.77 16.40 3.10
C GLU A 117 2.25 16.25 2.99
N LEU A 118 1.67 15.18 3.55
CA LEU A 118 0.21 14.97 3.56
C LEU A 118 -0.45 15.47 4.86
N LYS A 119 0.25 16.30 5.65
CA LYS A 119 -0.27 16.77 6.94
C LYS A 119 -1.57 17.54 6.78
N ASP A 120 -1.63 18.46 5.81
CA ASP A 120 -2.74 19.42 5.67
C ASP A 120 -3.65 19.10 4.46
N THR A 121 -3.16 18.29 3.50
CA THR A 121 -3.91 17.93 2.29
C THR A 121 -3.64 16.48 1.92
N GLY A 122 -4.70 15.75 1.59
CA GLY A 122 -4.66 14.31 1.35
C GLY A 122 -4.78 13.48 2.64
N TRP A 123 -4.73 12.16 2.49
CA TRP A 123 -4.79 11.23 3.62
C TRP A 123 -3.86 10.03 3.42
N ASN A 124 -3.09 9.71 4.46
CA ASN A 124 -2.18 8.56 4.43
C ASN A 124 -2.94 7.25 4.68
N SER A 125 -2.63 6.23 3.87
CA SER A 125 -2.81 4.84 4.26
C SER A 125 -1.51 4.34 4.90
N LEU A 126 -1.62 3.55 5.97
CA LEU A 126 -0.48 3.10 6.76
C LEU A 126 -0.48 1.56 6.78
N PHE A 127 0.57 0.94 6.25
CA PHE A 127 0.71 -0.52 6.21
C PHE A 127 2.20 -0.90 6.20
N TRP A 128 2.52 -2.10 6.66
CA TRP A 128 3.87 -2.66 6.49
C TRP A 128 3.96 -3.70 5.39
N ASN A 129 2.88 -4.43 5.17
CA ASN A 129 2.84 -5.56 4.25
C ASN A 129 1.42 -5.83 3.78
N ASN A 130 1.32 -6.72 2.79
CA ASN A 130 0.09 -7.21 2.20
C ASN A 130 0.38 -8.59 1.60
N HIS A 131 -0.45 -9.05 0.66
CA HIS A 131 -0.30 -10.36 0.03
C HIS A 131 0.87 -10.46 -0.97
N ASP A 132 1.40 -9.34 -1.47
CA ASP A 132 2.54 -9.29 -2.40
C ASP A 132 3.89 -9.06 -1.71
N LEU A 133 3.86 -8.77 -0.41
CA LEU A 133 5.01 -8.32 0.36
C LEU A 133 5.41 -9.34 1.43
N PRO A 134 6.70 -9.38 1.83
CA PRO A 134 7.14 -10.22 2.94
C PRO A 134 6.47 -9.81 4.25
N ARG A 135 6.47 -10.71 5.23
CA ARG A 135 5.99 -10.43 6.59
C ARG A 135 6.85 -9.35 7.25
N ALA A 136 6.19 -8.33 7.81
CA ALA A 136 6.84 -7.15 8.38
C ALA A 136 7.90 -7.50 9.43
N VAL A 137 7.58 -8.42 10.35
CA VAL A 137 8.51 -8.84 11.42
C VAL A 137 9.79 -9.49 10.88
N SER A 138 9.69 -10.27 9.80
CA SER A 138 10.83 -10.88 9.11
C SER A 138 11.62 -9.89 8.27
N LYS A 139 10.97 -8.84 7.77
CA LYS A 139 11.58 -7.86 6.85
C LYS A 139 12.25 -6.70 7.56
N TYR A 140 11.62 -6.15 8.60
CA TYR A 140 12.03 -4.92 9.27
C TYR A 140 12.34 -5.12 10.77
N GLY A 141 11.98 -6.28 11.31
CA GLY A 141 12.22 -6.63 12.71
C GLY A 141 13.26 -7.72 12.86
N ASP A 142 13.12 -8.43 13.97
CA ASP A 142 13.79 -9.71 14.22
C ASP A 142 12.68 -10.73 14.41
N ASP A 143 12.64 -11.78 13.57
CA ASP A 143 11.64 -12.85 13.64
C ASP A 143 12.11 -14.08 14.42
N GLY A 144 13.30 -14.02 15.03
CA GLY A 144 13.87 -14.99 15.95
C GLY A 144 13.60 -14.66 17.42
N GLU A 145 14.67 -14.40 18.18
CA GLU A 145 14.60 -14.21 19.64
C GLU A 145 13.68 -13.05 20.04
N HIS A 146 13.68 -11.96 19.28
CA HIS A 146 12.92 -10.76 19.61
C HIS A 146 11.60 -10.63 18.84
N ARG A 147 11.10 -11.69 18.18
CA ARG A 147 9.85 -11.68 17.38
C ARG A 147 8.69 -10.92 18.00
N VAL A 148 8.39 -11.18 19.28
CA VAL A 148 7.27 -10.52 19.95
C VAL A 148 7.55 -9.03 20.21
N LYS A 149 8.79 -8.69 20.60
CA LYS A 149 9.18 -7.30 20.89
C LYS A 149 9.26 -6.47 19.60
N SER A 150 9.86 -7.03 18.55
CA SER A 150 10.01 -6.39 17.24
C SER A 150 8.65 -6.19 16.55
N ALA A 151 7.76 -7.19 16.56
CA ALA A 151 6.42 -7.07 15.99
C ALA A 151 5.60 -5.98 16.71
N LYS A 152 5.62 -5.93 18.04
CA LYS A 152 4.95 -4.87 18.82
C LYS A 152 5.54 -3.49 18.55
N MET A 153 6.85 -3.39 18.41
CA MET A 153 7.53 -2.15 18.05
C MET A 153 7.07 -1.65 16.68
N LEU A 154 7.06 -2.51 15.65
CA LEU A 154 6.59 -2.16 14.31
C LEU A 154 5.12 -1.71 14.32
N ALA A 155 4.25 -2.44 15.03
CA ALA A 155 2.85 -2.05 15.18
C ALA A 155 2.71 -0.68 15.88
N THR A 156 3.48 -0.44 16.94
CA THR A 156 3.44 0.84 17.67
C THR A 156 3.89 2.00 16.78
N VAL A 157 4.97 1.82 16.01
CA VAL A 157 5.45 2.85 15.08
C VAL A 157 4.36 3.21 14.08
N LEU A 158 3.75 2.22 13.41
CA LEU A 158 2.76 2.46 12.35
C LEU A 158 1.47 3.07 12.89
N HIS A 159 0.91 2.51 13.96
CA HIS A 159 -0.39 2.91 14.50
C HIS A 159 -0.37 4.27 15.20
N CYS A 160 0.80 4.79 15.54
CA CYS A 160 0.97 6.14 16.11
C CYS A 160 1.22 7.22 15.05
N LEU A 161 1.21 6.87 13.75
CA LEU A 161 1.28 7.85 12.65
C LEU A 161 -0.13 8.38 12.30
N LYS A 162 -0.18 9.56 11.68
CA LYS A 162 -1.41 10.14 11.14
C LYS A 162 -1.80 9.44 9.83
N GLY A 163 -2.94 8.76 9.84
CA GLY A 163 -3.50 8.08 8.68
C GLY A 163 -4.42 6.94 9.09
N THR A 164 -4.84 6.13 8.11
CA THR A 164 -5.64 4.93 8.35
C THR A 164 -4.74 3.69 8.34
N PRO A 165 -4.58 2.97 9.47
CA PRO A 165 -3.79 1.75 9.53
C PRO A 165 -4.52 0.55 8.92
N TYR A 166 -3.77 -0.26 8.17
CA TYR A 166 -4.17 -1.53 7.60
C TYR A 166 -3.32 -2.64 8.22
N ILE A 167 -3.99 -3.68 8.72
CA ILE A 167 -3.36 -4.87 9.29
C ILE A 167 -3.55 -6.01 8.30
N TYR A 168 -2.47 -6.68 7.90
CA TYR A 168 -2.58 -7.86 7.04
C TYR A 168 -2.77 -9.14 7.88
N GLN A 169 -3.65 -10.04 7.46
CA GLN A 169 -4.01 -11.25 8.22
C GLN A 169 -2.77 -12.03 8.72
N GLY A 170 -2.64 -12.20 10.04
CA GLY A 170 -1.51 -12.85 10.67
C GLY A 170 -0.42 -11.89 11.18
N GLU A 171 -0.44 -10.62 10.80
CA GLU A 171 0.43 -9.59 11.36
C GLU A 171 0.19 -9.42 12.87
N GLU A 172 -1.08 -9.49 13.30
CA GLU A 172 -1.50 -9.34 14.70
C GLU A 172 -0.97 -10.43 15.64
N ILE A 173 -0.61 -11.60 15.08
CA ILE A 173 0.03 -12.69 15.81
C ILE A 173 1.55 -12.80 15.52
N GLY A 174 2.08 -11.88 14.72
CA GLY A 174 3.48 -11.85 14.31
C GLY A 174 3.89 -13.04 13.44
N MET A 175 3.06 -13.41 12.45
CA MET A 175 3.41 -14.41 11.43
C MET A 175 4.70 -14.01 10.71
N THR A 176 5.59 -14.98 10.52
CA THR A 176 6.90 -14.80 9.88
C THR A 176 6.87 -15.26 8.42
N ASN A 177 7.89 -14.91 7.65
CA ASN A 177 8.12 -15.53 6.34
C ASN A 177 8.24 -17.06 6.49
N ALA A 178 7.72 -17.79 5.52
CA ALA A 178 7.90 -19.23 5.46
C ALA A 178 9.28 -19.55 4.86
N ASN A 179 10.07 -20.37 5.56
CA ASN A 179 11.31 -20.92 5.00
C ASN A 179 11.00 -22.26 4.32
N LEU A 180 10.86 -22.23 2.99
CA LEU A 180 10.48 -23.39 2.19
C LEU A 180 11.64 -24.38 1.95
N SER A 181 12.86 -24.13 2.44
CA SER A 181 13.99 -25.07 2.32
C SER A 181 13.73 -26.43 3.00
N VAL A 182 12.74 -26.51 3.87
CA VAL A 182 12.31 -27.75 4.56
C VAL A 182 11.35 -28.60 3.71
N LEU A 183 10.89 -28.12 2.53
CA LEU A 183 9.92 -28.82 1.68
C LEU A 183 10.54 -29.80 0.66
N ASN A 184 11.84 -30.11 0.76
CA ASN A 184 12.44 -31.19 -0.04
C ASN A 184 11.98 -32.61 0.36
N ASN A 185 11.17 -32.76 1.41
CA ASN A 185 10.42 -34.00 1.65
C ASN A 185 9.07 -33.91 0.94
N THR A 186 9.08 -34.34 -0.31
CA THR A 186 7.93 -34.52 -1.20
C THR A 186 6.98 -35.59 -0.64
N GLU A 187 5.97 -35.18 0.13
CA GLU A 187 4.84 -36.07 0.45
C GLU A 187 3.49 -35.36 0.65
N ILE A 188 3.35 -34.12 0.20
CA ILE A 188 2.06 -33.43 0.28
C ILE A 188 1.78 -32.80 -1.07
N LEU A 189 1.04 -33.55 -1.91
CA LEU A 189 -0.01 -33.11 -2.84
C LEU A 189 -0.52 -34.33 -3.63
N SER A 190 -1.20 -35.23 -2.92
CA SER A 190 -2.07 -36.26 -3.53
C SER A 190 -3.30 -36.49 -2.66
N ARG A 191 -4.14 -35.45 -2.50
CA ARG A 191 -5.57 -35.58 -2.21
C ARG A 191 -6.34 -34.46 -2.88
#